data_AF-A0A9P5G9G3-F1
#
_entry.id   AF-A0A9P5G9G3-F1
#
_cell.length_a   1.000
_cell.length_b   1.000
_cell.length_c   1.000
_cell.angle_alpha   90.00
_cell.angle_beta   90.00
_cell.angle_gamma   90.00
#
_symmetry.space_group_name_H-M   'P 1'
#
loop_
_entity.id
_entity.type
_entity.pdbx_description
1 polymer ?
#
loop_
_entity_poly.entity_id
_entity_poly.type
_entity_poly.pdbx_seq_one_letter_code
_entity_poly.pdbx_strand_id
1 'polypeptide(L)'
;MSDSATSSHELAQIVQHNLTHHHLWTGLRLETLALPADPSTSAPREYTLCTGVPRDQLHPDDAPVPEGAPRPREWILPVKTDQKWSIREWAEIFAAIEAVDHGDNDDSSNPSGSNLSRVIMASITNDGTVVYYFVNKGITKPRKN
;
A
#
# COMPACT_ATOMS: atom_id res chain seq x y z
N MET A 1 -23.15 -18.77 -9.44
CA MET A 1 -22.56 -18.67 -8.10
C MET A 1 -22.23 -17.20 -7.91
N SER A 2 -23.01 -16.53 -7.07
CA SER A 2 -22.95 -15.07 -6.90
C SER A 2 -21.61 -14.72 -6.28
N ASP A 3 -20.80 -13.94 -6.99
CA ASP A 3 -19.55 -13.38 -6.51
C ASP A 3 -19.92 -12.40 -5.38
N SER A 4 -19.92 -12.89 -4.13
CA SER A 4 -20.05 -12.02 -2.97
C SER A 4 -18.90 -11.03 -3.07
N ALA A 5 -19.23 -9.76 -3.27
CA ALA A 5 -18.25 -8.69 -3.41
C ALA A 5 -17.34 -8.68 -2.17
N THR A 6 -16.19 -9.36 -2.26
CA THR A 6 -15.20 -9.42 -1.20
C THR A 6 -14.84 -8.00 -0.83
N SER A 7 -15.11 -7.65 0.41
CA SER A 7 -14.90 -6.30 0.91
C SER A 7 -13.41 -5.98 0.94
N SER A 8 -13.04 -4.69 0.84
CA SER A 8 -11.65 -4.29 0.96
C SER A 8 -11.02 -4.74 2.28
N HIS A 9 -11.81 -4.83 3.35
CA HIS A 9 -11.36 -5.30 4.65
C HIS A 9 -10.98 -6.79 4.64
N GLU A 10 -11.78 -7.65 4.00
CA GLU A 10 -11.48 -9.08 3.87
C GLU A 10 -10.20 -9.30 3.05
N LEU A 11 -10.02 -8.55 1.95
CA LEU A 11 -8.79 -8.60 1.16
C LEU A 11 -7.57 -8.20 2.02
N ALA A 12 -7.72 -7.18 2.87
CA ALA A 12 -6.67 -6.74 3.77
C ALA A 12 -6.31 -7.79 4.83
N GLN A 13 -7.29 -8.52 5.37
CA GLN A 13 -7.05 -9.63 6.28
C GLN A 13 -6.29 -10.78 5.61
N ILE A 14 -6.63 -11.14 4.37
CA ILE A 14 -5.92 -12.16 3.59
C ILE A 14 -4.45 -11.75 3.39
N VAL A 15 -4.22 -10.51 2.97
CA VAL A 15 -2.87 -9.98 2.75
C VAL A 15 -2.09 -9.91 4.06
N GLN A 16 -2.71 -9.46 5.15
CA GLN A 16 -2.07 -9.41 6.47
C GLN A 16 -1.66 -10.82 6.93
N HIS A 17 -2.53 -11.82 6.77
CA HIS A 17 -2.22 -13.21 7.08
C HIS A 17 -1.04 -13.71 6.25
N ASN A 18 -1.04 -13.44 4.94
CA ASN A 18 0.06 -13.83 4.06
C ASN A 18 1.39 -13.17 4.45
N LEU A 19 1.39 -11.84 4.68
CA LEU A 19 2.56 -11.09 5.12
C LEU A 19 3.11 -11.61 6.46
N THR A 20 2.23 -11.96 7.41
CA THR A 20 2.63 -12.47 8.73
C THR A 20 3.30 -13.83 8.62
N HIS A 21 2.68 -14.78 7.90
CA HIS A 21 3.08 -16.19 7.97
C HIS A 21 4.03 -16.63 6.86
N HIS A 22 3.93 -16.04 5.66
CA HIS A 22 4.78 -16.40 4.53
C HIS A 22 5.97 -15.45 4.36
N HIS A 23 5.79 -14.17 4.67
CA HIS A 23 6.84 -13.16 4.54
C HIS A 23 7.45 -12.72 5.88
N LEU A 24 6.91 -13.18 7.02
CA LEU A 24 7.40 -12.89 8.37
C LEU A 24 7.49 -11.38 8.67
N TRP A 25 6.56 -10.60 8.13
CA TRP A 25 6.46 -9.18 8.42
C TRP A 25 6.02 -8.93 9.86
N THR A 26 6.44 -7.80 10.42
CA THR A 26 6.16 -7.42 11.80
C THR A 26 5.45 -6.07 11.86
N GLY A 27 4.78 -5.80 12.98
CA GLY A 27 4.09 -4.53 13.19
C GLY A 27 2.95 -4.28 12.21
N LEU A 28 2.31 -5.35 11.72
CA LEU A 28 1.24 -5.25 10.74
C LEU A 28 -0.01 -4.59 11.33
N ARG A 29 -0.54 -3.55 10.67
CA ARG A 29 -1.77 -2.85 11.03
C ARG A 29 -2.69 -2.74 9.82
N LEU A 30 -3.98 -2.64 10.07
CA LEU A 30 -4.97 -2.35 9.05
C LEU A 30 -5.41 -0.90 9.18
N GLU A 31 -5.37 -0.15 8.10
CA GLU A 31 -5.68 1.27 8.07
C GLU A 31 -6.73 1.55 7.00
N THR A 32 -7.80 2.25 7.36
CA THR A 32 -8.87 2.60 6.42
C THR A 32 -8.62 3.98 5.83
N LEU A 33 -8.47 4.04 4.51
CA LEU A 33 -8.38 5.27 3.76
C LEU A 33 -9.72 5.60 3.12
N ALA A 34 -10.21 6.82 3.38
CA ALA A 34 -11.35 7.39 2.69
C ALA A 34 -10.86 8.24 1.53
N LEU A 35 -11.22 7.84 0.31
CA LEU A 35 -10.98 8.63 -0.90
C LEU A 35 -12.19 9.49 -1.25
N PRO A 36 -11.97 10.61 -1.97
CA PRO A 36 -13.05 11.38 -2.55
C PRO A 36 -13.99 10.50 -3.39
N ALA A 37 -15.27 10.85 -3.36
CA ALA A 37 -16.26 10.24 -4.22
C ALA A 37 -15.87 10.46 -5.69
N ASP A 38 -15.97 9.41 -6.50
CA ASP A 38 -15.79 9.53 -7.94
C ASP A 38 -16.93 10.41 -8.51
N PRO A 39 -16.69 11.33 -9.46
CA PRO A 39 -17.77 12.08 -10.10
C PRO A 39 -18.88 11.20 -10.69
N SER A 40 -18.61 9.92 -10.98
CA SER A 40 -19.60 8.94 -11.44
C SER A 40 -20.38 8.24 -10.32
N THR A 41 -19.89 8.25 -9.07
CA THR A 41 -20.53 7.57 -7.94
C THR A 41 -20.59 8.51 -6.74
N SER A 42 -21.79 8.89 -6.28
CA SER A 42 -21.92 9.88 -5.19
C SER A 42 -21.51 9.38 -3.79
N ALA A 43 -20.96 8.17 -3.67
CA ALA A 43 -20.52 7.58 -2.41
C ALA A 43 -18.99 7.72 -2.25
N PRO A 44 -18.49 8.04 -1.04
CA PRO A 44 -17.08 7.94 -0.71
C PRO A 44 -16.55 6.52 -0.95
N ARG A 45 -15.30 6.41 -1.39
CA ARG A 45 -14.65 5.11 -1.61
C ARG A 45 -13.73 4.82 -0.44
N GLU A 46 -13.96 3.71 0.25
CA GLU A 46 -13.13 3.30 1.38
C GLU A 46 -12.26 2.10 0.99
N TYR A 47 -10.98 2.20 1.28
CA TYR A 47 -10.00 1.13 1.08
C TYR A 47 -9.34 0.80 2.41
N THR A 48 -9.29 -0.48 2.77
CA THR A 48 -8.51 -0.97 3.88
C THR A 48 -7.13 -1.39 3.38
N LEU A 49 -6.11 -0.66 3.81
CA LEU A 49 -4.71 -0.95 3.52
C LEU A 49 -4.11 -1.74 4.67
N CYS A 50 -2.99 -2.39 4.38
CA CYS A 50 -2.14 -2.99 5.39
C CYS A 50 -0.83 -2.19 5.47
N THR A 51 -0.36 -1.90 6.68
CA THR A 51 0.94 -1.27 6.92
C THR A 51 1.80 -2.22 7.74
N GLY A 52 3.11 -2.28 7.49
CA GLY A 52 3.98 -3.19 8.24
C GLY A 52 5.46 -3.05 7.91
N VAL A 53 6.29 -3.75 8.66
CA VAL A 53 7.75 -3.73 8.51
C VAL A 53 8.23 -5.07 7.91
N PRO A 54 8.91 -5.07 6.76
CA PRO A 54 9.44 -6.28 6.15
C PRO A 54 10.59 -6.86 6.98
N ARG A 55 10.76 -8.19 6.94
CA ARG A 55 11.90 -8.87 7.58
C ARG A 55 13.22 -8.50 6.90
N ASP A 56 13.22 -8.58 5.57
CA ASP A 56 14.41 -8.42 4.73
C ASP A 56 14.27 -7.19 3.83
N GLN A 57 15.36 -6.82 3.17
CA GLN A 57 15.34 -5.79 2.15
C GLN A 57 14.46 -6.24 0.97
N LEU A 58 13.50 -5.38 0.58
CA LEU A 58 12.51 -5.73 -0.43
C LEU A 58 13.02 -5.52 -1.86
N HIS A 59 13.90 -4.53 -2.06
CA HIS A 59 14.47 -4.22 -3.36
C HIS A 59 15.97 -3.86 -3.27
N PRO A 60 16.83 -4.30 -4.21
CA PRO A 60 18.27 -4.02 -4.18
C PRO A 60 18.63 -2.53 -4.21
N ASP A 61 17.77 -1.71 -4.82
CA ASP A 61 17.97 -0.24 -4.88
C ASP A 61 17.50 0.48 -3.60
N ASP A 62 16.88 -0.24 -2.65
CA ASP A 62 16.53 0.34 -1.36
C ASP A 62 17.81 0.76 -0.62
N ALA A 63 17.78 1.92 0.03
CA ALA A 63 18.91 2.39 0.81
C ALA A 63 19.26 1.34 1.88
N PRO A 64 20.56 1.01 2.06
CA PRO A 64 20.97 0.05 3.06
C PRO A 64 20.56 0.56 4.44
N VAL A 65 19.78 -0.25 5.16
CA VAL A 65 19.40 0.05 6.54
C VAL A 65 20.58 -0.30 7.44
N PRO A 66 21.10 0.64 8.26
CA PRO A 66 22.18 0.35 9.19
C PRO A 66 21.86 -0.83 10.10
N GLU A 67 22.88 -1.60 10.47
CA GLU A 67 22.71 -2.72 11.38
C GLU A 67 22.12 -2.25 12.74
N GLY A 68 21.00 -2.83 13.14
CA GLY A 68 20.27 -2.45 14.36
C GLY A 68 19.27 -1.29 14.20
N ALA A 69 19.23 -0.60 13.05
CA ALA A 69 18.21 0.41 12.79
C ALA A 69 16.88 -0.23 12.35
N PRO A 70 15.72 0.33 12.75
CA PRO A 70 14.43 -0.17 12.31
C PRO A 70 14.25 0.08 10.80
N ARG A 71 13.79 -0.95 10.08
CA ARG A 71 13.42 -0.80 8.66
C ARG A 71 12.17 0.10 8.53
N PRO A 72 12.03 0.84 7.42
CA PRO A 72 10.85 1.67 7.20
C PRO A 72 9.59 0.82 7.10
N ARG A 73 8.47 1.40 7.54
CA ARG A 73 7.14 0.82 7.35
C ARG A 73 6.72 1.01 5.91
N GLU A 74 6.17 -0.04 5.31
CA GLU A 74 5.66 -0.02 3.95
C GLU A 74 4.14 -0.02 3.96
N TRP A 75 3.56 0.55 2.91
CA TRP A 75 2.12 0.61 2.66
C TRP A 75 1.74 -0.41 1.61
N ILE A 76 0.77 -1.27 1.94
CA ILE A 76 0.28 -2.33 1.09
C ILE A 76 -1.20 -2.09 0.78
N LEU A 77 -1.54 -2.08 -0.51
CA LEU A 77 -2.89 -1.95 -1.02
C LEU A 77 -3.39 -3.33 -1.51
N PRO A 78 -4.32 -3.98 -0.78
CA PRO A 78 -4.98 -5.20 -1.20
C PRO A 78 -5.96 -4.93 -2.34
N VAL A 79 -5.86 -5.69 -3.43
CA VAL A 79 -6.74 -5.54 -4.61
C VAL A 79 -7.13 -6.91 -5.15
N LYS A 80 -8.30 -7.00 -5.81
CA LYS A 80 -8.62 -8.18 -6.63
C LYS A 80 -7.86 -8.14 -7.94
N THR A 81 -7.51 -9.30 -8.50
CA THR A 81 -6.79 -9.40 -9.78
C THR A 81 -7.54 -8.81 -10.98
N ASP A 82 -8.87 -8.82 -10.98
CA ASP A 82 -9.70 -8.28 -12.05
C ASP A 82 -10.01 -6.78 -11.91
N GLN A 83 -9.57 -6.15 -10.82
CA GLN A 83 -9.80 -4.73 -10.55
C GLN A 83 -8.93 -3.86 -11.47
N LYS A 84 -9.57 -2.95 -12.18
CA LYS A 84 -8.89 -1.95 -13.01
C LYS A 84 -8.59 -0.70 -12.18
N TRP A 85 -7.38 -0.19 -12.30
CA TRP A 85 -6.92 1.02 -11.63
C TRP A 85 -6.58 2.11 -12.64
N SER A 86 -7.18 3.27 -12.49
CA SER A 86 -6.81 4.47 -13.22
C SER A 86 -5.63 5.19 -12.56
N ILE A 87 -4.88 5.97 -13.34
CA ILE A 87 -3.80 6.82 -12.81
C ILE A 87 -4.34 7.85 -11.80
N ARG A 88 -5.58 8.32 -11.99
CA ARG A 88 -6.23 9.22 -11.04
C ARG A 88 -6.45 8.54 -9.69
N GLU A 89 -6.98 7.32 -9.67
CA GLU A 89 -7.17 6.57 -8.42
C GLU A 89 -5.85 6.31 -7.70
N TRP A 90 -4.79 5.99 -8.43
CA TRP A 90 -3.46 5.91 -7.84
C TRP A 90 -3.04 7.25 -7.21
N ALA A 91 -3.19 8.37 -7.92
CA ALA A 91 -2.84 9.68 -7.39
C ALA A 91 -3.63 10.02 -6.11
N GLU A 92 -4.92 9.65 -6.06
CA GLU A 92 -5.76 9.81 -4.87
C GLU A 92 -5.32 8.92 -3.71
N ILE A 93 -4.99 7.64 -3.98
CA ILE A 93 -4.43 6.73 -2.97
C ILE A 93 -3.13 7.29 -2.38
N PHE A 94 -2.19 7.71 -3.22
CA PHE A 94 -0.95 8.32 -2.76
C PHE A 94 -1.28 9.52 -1.86
N ALA A 95 -2.06 10.49 -2.35
CA ALA A 95 -2.41 11.69 -1.59
C ALA A 95 -3.11 11.37 -0.25
N ALA A 96 -3.98 10.35 -0.21
CA ALA A 96 -4.65 9.94 1.02
C ALA A 96 -3.68 9.30 2.03
N ILE A 97 -2.74 8.49 1.57
CA ILE A 97 -1.68 7.94 2.44
C ILE A 97 -0.82 9.08 2.99
N GLU A 98 -0.41 10.04 2.16
CA GLU A 98 0.38 11.18 2.65
C GLU A 98 -0.39 11.96 3.71
N ALA A 99 -1.70 12.17 3.52
CA ALA A 99 -2.53 12.85 4.49
C ALA A 99 -2.61 12.12 5.85
N VAL A 100 -2.66 10.78 5.83
CA VAL A 100 -2.64 9.96 7.05
C VAL A 100 -1.26 9.97 7.72
N ASP A 101 -0.19 9.83 6.94
CA ASP A 101 1.19 9.83 7.45
C ASP A 101 1.60 11.21 8.02
N HIS A 102 1.09 12.30 7.42
CA HIS A 102 1.29 13.66 7.92
C HIS A 102 0.42 13.99 9.13
N GLY A 103 -0.77 13.41 9.25
CA GLY A 103 -1.67 13.65 10.39
C GLY A 103 -1.11 13.20 11.74
N ASP A 104 -0.15 12.27 11.74
CA ASP A 104 0.58 11.81 12.93
C ASP A 104 1.82 12.67 13.26
N ASN A 105 2.29 13.52 12.33
CA ASN A 105 3.44 14.40 12.51
C ASN A 105 3.02 15.87 12.38
N ASP A 106 2.44 16.44 13.45
CA ASP A 106 2.32 17.89 13.66
C ASP A 106 3.72 18.50 13.95
N ASP A 107 4.68 18.25 13.07
CA ASP A 107 5.96 18.96 13.04
C ASP A 107 6.05 19.74 11.74
N SER A 108 5.72 21.03 11.85
CA SER A 108 5.76 22.06 10.81
C SER A 108 7.17 22.33 10.23
N SER A 109 8.13 21.44 10.46
CA SER A 109 9.53 21.58 10.05
C SER A 109 9.86 20.96 8.68
N ASN A 110 8.96 20.19 8.06
CA ASN A 110 9.21 19.57 6.76
C ASN A 110 8.22 20.02 5.66
N PRO A 111 8.52 21.10 4.90
CA PRO A 111 7.67 21.61 3.83
C PRO A 111 7.75 20.80 2.51
N SER A 112 8.49 19.68 2.48
CA SER A 112 8.45 18.72 1.37
C SER A 112 7.69 17.48 1.81
N GLY A 113 6.61 17.20 1.07
CA GLY A 113 5.64 16.15 1.32
C GLY A 113 6.23 14.77 1.57
N SER A 114 5.37 13.87 2.03
CA SER A 114 5.69 12.55 2.56
C SER A 114 6.81 11.84 1.78
N ASN A 115 7.64 11.07 2.50
CA ASN A 115 8.66 10.22 1.89
C ASN A 115 8.05 8.96 1.21
N LEU A 116 6.75 8.99 0.86
CA LEU A 116 6.05 7.90 0.20
C LEU A 116 6.50 7.80 -1.27
N SER A 117 7.62 7.13 -1.47
CA SER A 117 8.17 6.85 -2.80
C SER A 117 7.41 5.74 -3.52
N ARG A 118 6.78 4.82 -2.78
CA ARG A 118 6.08 3.66 -3.33
C ARG A 118 4.94 3.17 -2.46
N VAL A 119 4.03 2.43 -3.10
CA VAL A 119 3.00 1.59 -2.48
C VAL A 119 3.15 0.18 -3.05
N ILE A 120 2.98 -0.84 -2.22
CA ILE A 120 2.99 -2.24 -2.64
C ILE A 120 1.55 -2.65 -2.95
N MET A 121 1.23 -2.98 -4.20
CA MET A 121 -0.07 -3.54 -4.56
C MET A 121 -0.05 -5.05 -4.35
N ALA A 122 -0.91 -5.57 -3.49
CA ALA A 122 -1.10 -6.99 -3.25
C ALA A 122 -2.34 -7.47 -4.02
N SER A 123 -2.13 -8.08 -5.18
CA SER A 123 -3.20 -8.64 -6.01
C SER A 123 -3.54 -10.06 -5.56
N ILE A 124 -4.81 -10.29 -5.22
CA ILE A 124 -5.32 -11.58 -4.77
C ILE A 124 -6.16 -12.19 -5.89
N THR A 125 -5.79 -13.41 -6.27
CA THR A 125 -6.51 -14.23 -7.25
C THR A 125 -7.59 -15.07 -6.58
N ASN A 126 -8.50 -15.64 -7.38
CA ASN A 126 -9.56 -16.52 -6.90
C ASN A 126 -9.07 -17.88 -6.37
N ASP A 127 -7.86 -18.30 -6.71
CA ASP A 127 -7.22 -19.52 -6.19
C ASP A 127 -6.43 -19.29 -4.89
N GLY A 128 -6.47 -18.08 -4.34
CA GLY A 128 -5.79 -17.72 -3.09
C GLY A 128 -4.33 -17.31 -3.25
N THR A 129 -3.82 -17.21 -4.48
CA THR A 129 -2.49 -16.65 -4.74
C THR A 129 -2.45 -15.16 -4.44
N VAL A 130 -1.40 -14.70 -3.75
CA VAL A 130 -1.14 -13.28 -3.51
C VAL A 130 0.11 -12.88 -4.26
N VAL A 131 0.01 -11.87 -5.13
CA VAL A 131 1.12 -11.33 -5.93
C VAL A 131 1.36 -9.88 -5.56
N TYR A 132 2.61 -9.55 -5.26
CA TYR A 132 3.03 -8.21 -4.83
C TYR A 132 3.70 -7.44 -5.98
N TYR A 133 3.26 -6.21 -6.21
CA TYR A 133 3.84 -5.28 -7.19
C TYR A 133 4.27 -3.97 -6.52
N PHE A 134 5.44 -3.46 -6.87
CA PHE A 134 5.84 -2.10 -6.47
C PHE A 134 5.24 -1.07 -7.42
N VAL A 135 4.47 -0.13 -6.87
CA VAL A 135 3.95 1.02 -7.59
C VAL A 135 4.65 2.27 -7.08
N ASN A 136 5.48 2.89 -7.90
CA ASN A 136 6.29 4.04 -7.52
C ASN A 136 5.59 5.37 -7.87
N LYS A 137 5.75 6.37 -7.00
CA LYS A 137 5.27 7.74 -7.22
C LYS A 137 6.24 8.47 -8.17
N GLY A 138 5.88 8.54 -9.45
CA GLY A 138 6.61 9.31 -10.47
C GLY A 138 7.54 8.47 -11.37
N ILE A 139 8.38 9.16 -12.15
CA ILE A 139 9.33 8.52 -13.08
C ILE A 139 10.54 8.03 -12.28
N THR A 140 10.62 6.72 -12.05
CA THR A 140 11.86 6.08 -11.60
C THR A 140 12.86 6.09 -12.75
N LYS A 141 14.13 6.42 -12.48
CA LYS A 141 15.16 6.45 -13.54
C LYS A 141 15.23 5.07 -14.20
N PRO A 142 15.10 4.97 -15.54
CA PRO A 142 15.20 3.68 -16.22
C PRO A 142 16.60 3.11 -16.00
N ARG A 143 16.65 1.82 -15.62
CA ARG A 143 17.92 1.11 -15.38
C ARG A 143 18.79 1.16 -16.63
N LYS A 144 20.05 1.59 -16.46
CA LYS A 144 21.12 1.15 -17.36
C LYS A 144 21.54 -0.25 -16.88
N ASN A 145 21.38 -1.23 -17.76
CA ASN A 145 21.99 -2.54 -17.60
C ASN A 145 23.49 -2.45 -17.85
#